data_AF-A0AAN7DJV6-F1
#
_entry.id   AF-A0AAN7DJV6-F1
#
_cell.length_a   1.000
_cell.length_b   1.000
_cell.length_c   1.000
_cell.angle_alpha   90.00
_cell.angle_beta   90.00
_cell.angle_gamma   90.00
#
_symmetry.space_group_name_H-M   'P 1'
#
loop_
_entity.id
_entity.type
_entity.pdbx_description
1 polymer ?
#
loop_
_entity_poly.entity_id
_entity_poly.type
_entity_poly.pdbx_seq_one_letter_code
_entity_poly.pdbx_strand_id
1 'polypeptide(L)'
;MLSQLPTELLYQVFDQLESYQDLSNLSFTCHRMFLISQGTTLRRKLFKRLFRVEQNKIFLQDNELFIQLCHFIEASKISPTSSSIMDVLEQQIKTSHFVAYDYPSNAVKGKILDVFRSQCQEVKDNLAGIAISKATRHITQSGPRRVYYDVTVDDKKYKCIFYDLDKVVAFVDNSLYTVHRGTMEFKDEGILSDVSWSAIFKAKQSQANNMVLPSVDMPLSGSFSSKMMPNTQVHLIPRTPSGWRPCLLHTFQHCVLQANIKKGCLVRNQTFDYVFVYENRHDDAICIEFCSTGESSTELVSRGYLLMKEHVIQWNTTTPTAP
;
A
#
# COMPACT_ATOMS: atom_id res chain seq x y z
N MET A 1 -12.52 0.50 -46.44
CA MET A 1 -11.06 0.75 -46.58
C MET A 1 -10.25 -0.02 -45.55
N LEU A 2 -10.44 0.19 -44.23
CA LEU A 2 -9.67 -0.53 -43.19
C LEU A 2 -9.81 -2.07 -43.26
N SER A 3 -11.01 -2.59 -43.55
CA SER A 3 -11.23 -4.04 -43.66
C SER A 3 -10.43 -4.76 -44.75
N GLN A 4 -9.86 -4.03 -45.71
CA GLN A 4 -9.07 -4.56 -46.82
C GLN A 4 -7.55 -4.52 -46.56
N LEU A 5 -7.11 -3.88 -45.47
CA LEU A 5 -5.69 -3.84 -45.13
C LEU A 5 -5.18 -5.23 -44.67
N PRO A 6 -3.91 -5.56 -44.93
CA PRO A 6 -3.20 -6.65 -44.27
C PRO A 6 -3.30 -6.55 -42.74
N THR A 7 -3.31 -7.70 -42.08
CA THR A 7 -3.47 -7.78 -40.61
C THR A 7 -2.33 -7.06 -39.88
N GLU A 8 -1.14 -7.07 -40.45
CA GLU A 8 0.08 -6.42 -39.94
C GLU A 8 -0.08 -4.89 -39.92
N LEU A 9 -0.61 -4.31 -40.99
CA LEU A 9 -0.90 -2.87 -41.07
C LEU A 9 -2.05 -2.49 -40.13
N LEU A 10 -3.04 -3.37 -39.97
CA LEU A 10 -4.10 -3.16 -38.99
C LEU A 10 -3.56 -3.16 -37.55
N TYR A 11 -2.65 -4.09 -37.22
CA TYR A 11 -1.97 -4.04 -35.92
C TYR A 11 -1.22 -2.74 -35.71
N GLN A 12 -0.59 -2.17 -36.74
CA GLN A 12 0.05 -0.85 -36.64
C GLN A 12 -0.97 0.27 -36.38
N VAL A 13 -2.12 0.28 -37.06
CA VAL A 13 -3.21 1.25 -36.79
C VAL A 13 -3.69 1.15 -35.34
N PHE A 14 -3.93 -0.07 -34.86
CA PHE A 14 -4.31 -0.31 -33.47
C PHE A 14 -3.18 0.07 -32.49
N ASP A 15 -1.90 -0.10 -32.87
CA ASP A 15 -0.75 0.32 -32.06
C ASP A 15 -0.61 1.84 -32.00
N GLN A 16 -1.33 2.63 -32.81
CA GLN A 16 -1.31 4.10 -32.77
C GLN A 16 -2.44 4.73 -31.94
N LEU A 17 -3.38 3.93 -31.41
CA LEU A 17 -4.56 4.47 -30.70
C LEU A 17 -4.20 5.20 -29.40
N GLU A 18 -4.62 6.45 -29.26
CA GLU A 18 -4.25 7.29 -28.11
C GLU A 18 -5.24 7.19 -26.94
N SER A 19 -6.41 6.59 -27.15
CA SER A 19 -7.40 6.41 -26.10
C SER A 19 -8.07 5.03 -26.13
N TYR A 20 -8.67 4.66 -25.00
CA TYR A 20 -9.55 3.48 -24.95
C TYR A 20 -10.81 3.68 -25.82
N GLN A 21 -11.32 4.91 -25.91
CA GLN A 21 -12.48 5.23 -26.74
C GLN A 21 -12.21 4.92 -28.22
N ASP A 22 -11.01 5.22 -28.71
CA ASP A 22 -10.61 4.91 -30.09
C ASP A 22 -10.52 3.41 -30.33
N LEU A 23 -10.01 2.64 -29.34
CA LEU A 23 -10.02 1.18 -29.40
C LEU A 23 -11.46 0.67 -29.50
N SER A 24 -12.36 1.16 -28.65
CA SER A 24 -13.76 0.74 -28.63
C SER A 24 -14.44 1.06 -29.96
N ASN A 25 -14.32 2.31 -30.43
CA ASN A 25 -14.87 2.77 -31.71
C ASN A 25 -14.35 1.92 -32.89
N LEU A 26 -13.03 1.68 -32.96
CA LEU A 26 -12.43 0.89 -34.02
C LEU A 26 -12.87 -0.58 -33.96
N SER A 27 -12.99 -1.14 -32.75
CA SER A 27 -13.43 -2.53 -32.53
C SER A 27 -14.85 -2.78 -33.02
N PHE A 28 -15.73 -1.78 -32.93
CA PHE A 28 -17.13 -1.89 -33.36
C PHE A 28 -17.35 -1.69 -34.86
N THR A 29 -16.32 -1.33 -35.63
CA THR A 29 -16.47 -1.08 -37.07
C THR A 29 -16.77 -2.35 -37.88
N CYS A 30 -16.13 -3.48 -37.58
CA CYS A 30 -16.43 -4.77 -38.20
C CYS A 30 -15.86 -5.95 -37.40
N HIS A 31 -16.33 -7.17 -37.71
CA HIS A 31 -15.90 -8.40 -37.02
C HIS A 31 -14.37 -8.62 -37.05
N ARG A 32 -13.71 -8.28 -38.17
CA ARG A 32 -12.25 -8.41 -38.29
C ARG A 32 -11.51 -7.47 -37.34
N MET A 33 -11.94 -6.21 -37.22
CA MET A 33 -11.38 -5.26 -36.26
C MET A 33 -11.66 -5.68 -34.82
N PHE A 34 -12.86 -6.20 -34.57
CA PHE A 34 -13.20 -6.78 -33.28
C PHE A 34 -12.21 -7.88 -32.88
N LEU A 35 -11.94 -8.85 -33.75
CA LEU A 35 -11.00 -9.94 -33.45
C LEU A 35 -9.57 -9.44 -33.17
N ILE A 36 -9.07 -8.49 -33.96
CA ILE A 36 -7.74 -7.88 -33.75
C ILE A 36 -7.70 -7.15 -32.40
N SER A 37 -8.76 -6.41 -32.07
CA SER A 37 -8.87 -5.71 -30.79
C SER A 37 -8.84 -6.66 -29.58
N GLN A 38 -9.27 -7.91 -29.73
CA GLN A 38 -9.23 -8.93 -28.67
C GLN A 38 -7.80 -9.45 -28.41
N GLY A 39 -6.83 -9.09 -29.25
CA GLY A 39 -5.43 -9.49 -29.09
C GLY A 39 -4.84 -9.01 -27.75
N THR A 40 -4.38 -9.95 -26.94
CA THR A 40 -3.82 -9.67 -25.60
C THR A 40 -2.58 -8.78 -25.66
N THR A 41 -1.70 -9.00 -26.64
CA THR A 41 -0.47 -8.21 -26.84
C THR A 41 -0.78 -6.74 -27.14
N LEU A 42 -1.75 -6.51 -28.03
CA LEU A 42 -2.16 -5.16 -28.43
C LEU A 42 -2.76 -4.41 -27.24
N ARG A 43 -3.70 -5.04 -26.52
CA ARG A 43 -4.33 -4.43 -25.34
C ARG A 43 -3.33 -4.14 -24.22
N ARG A 44 -2.33 -5.01 -24.00
CA ARG A 44 -1.23 -4.75 -23.05
C ARG A 44 -0.38 -3.56 -23.47
N LYS A 45 -0.04 -3.42 -24.76
CA LYS A 45 0.69 -2.26 -25.27
C LYS A 45 -0.10 -0.97 -25.10
N LEU A 46 -1.37 -0.98 -25.49
CA LEU A 46 -2.26 0.17 -25.35
C LEU A 46 -2.36 0.59 -23.88
N PHE A 47 -2.58 -0.37 -22.97
CA PHE A 47 -2.58 -0.09 -21.54
C PHE A 47 -1.28 0.56 -21.10
N LYS A 48 -0.12 -0.06 -21.39
CA LYS A 48 1.18 0.50 -21.03
C LYS A 48 1.35 1.94 -21.51
N ARG A 49 0.84 2.27 -22.71
CA ARG A 49 0.90 3.64 -23.23
C ARG A 49 -0.03 4.59 -22.49
N LEU A 50 -1.30 4.23 -22.31
CA LEU A 50 -2.31 5.06 -21.62
C LEU A 50 -1.95 5.33 -20.16
N PHE A 51 -1.27 4.38 -19.52
CA PHE A 51 -0.95 4.41 -18.11
C PHE A 51 0.56 4.58 -17.86
N ARG A 52 1.32 5.21 -18.78
CA ARG A 52 2.76 5.48 -18.54
C ARG A 52 2.95 6.52 -17.43
N VAL A 53 3.64 6.12 -16.36
CA VAL A 53 3.93 6.96 -15.17
C VAL A 53 4.54 8.32 -15.53
N GLU A 54 5.37 8.37 -16.57
CA GLU A 54 6.09 9.58 -17.00
C GLU A 54 5.20 10.64 -17.67
N GLN A 55 4.12 10.23 -18.35
CA GLN A 55 3.17 11.14 -19.00
C GLN A 55 2.05 11.59 -18.03
N ASN A 56 1.76 10.78 -17.02
CA ASN A 56 0.71 11.04 -16.01
C ASN A 56 1.20 11.85 -14.80
N LYS A 57 2.44 12.39 -14.81
CA LYS A 57 2.91 13.30 -13.75
C LYS A 57 2.18 14.65 -13.73
N ILE A 58 1.57 15.04 -14.86
CA ILE A 58 0.98 16.37 -15.06
C ILE A 58 -0.54 16.32 -15.28
N PHE A 59 -1.09 15.16 -15.64
CA PHE A 59 -2.48 15.04 -16.02
C PHE A 59 -3.20 13.96 -15.20
N LEU A 60 -4.45 14.30 -14.88
CA LEU A 60 -5.47 13.52 -14.17
C LEU A 60 -5.43 13.71 -12.65
N GLN A 61 -6.46 14.38 -12.13
CA GLN A 61 -6.89 14.19 -10.75
C GLN A 61 -7.04 12.68 -10.54
N ASP A 62 -6.53 12.14 -9.43
CA ASP A 62 -6.39 10.70 -9.16
C ASP A 62 -7.60 9.83 -9.57
N ASN A 63 -8.81 10.40 -9.57
CA ASN A 63 -10.06 9.75 -9.97
C ASN A 63 -10.17 9.40 -11.46
N GLU A 64 -9.72 10.25 -12.39
CA GLU A 64 -9.96 10.04 -13.83
C GLU A 64 -9.19 8.82 -14.36
N LEU A 65 -7.96 8.62 -13.88
CA LEU A 65 -7.15 7.46 -14.23
C LEU A 65 -7.79 6.15 -13.71
N PHE A 66 -8.33 6.18 -12.49
CA PHE A 66 -9.02 5.04 -11.91
C PHE A 66 -10.32 4.69 -12.66
N ILE A 67 -11.08 5.71 -13.08
CA ILE A 67 -12.27 5.56 -13.92
C ILE A 67 -11.92 4.89 -15.26
N GLN A 68 -10.92 5.42 -15.96
CA GLN A 68 -10.48 4.88 -17.25
C GLN A 68 -10.01 3.43 -17.14
N LEU A 69 -9.31 3.09 -16.06
CA LEU A 69 -8.92 1.72 -15.76
C LEU A 69 -10.13 0.79 -15.60
N CYS A 70 -11.12 1.20 -14.81
CA CYS A 70 -12.30 0.38 -14.57
C CYS A 70 -13.05 0.09 -15.87
N HIS A 71 -13.25 1.10 -16.71
CA HIS A 71 -13.86 0.93 -18.03
C HIS A 71 -12.98 0.11 -18.99
N PHE A 72 -11.66 0.27 -18.93
CA PHE A 72 -10.74 -0.55 -19.70
C PHE A 72 -10.89 -2.03 -19.33
N ILE A 73 -10.92 -2.38 -18.05
CA ILE A 73 -11.07 -3.77 -17.58
C ILE A 73 -12.43 -4.35 -17.97
N GLU A 74 -13.49 -3.55 -17.80
CA GLU A 74 -14.85 -3.92 -18.18
C GLU A 74 -14.92 -4.37 -19.63
N ALA A 75 -14.41 -3.53 -20.51
CA ALA A 75 -14.67 -3.71 -21.93
C ALA A 75 -13.55 -4.48 -22.65
N SER A 76 -12.31 -4.49 -22.14
CA SER A 76 -11.27 -5.42 -22.59
C SER A 76 -11.46 -6.85 -22.08
N LYS A 77 -12.26 -7.05 -21.01
CA LYS A 77 -12.40 -8.33 -20.30
C LYS A 77 -11.06 -8.95 -19.83
N ILE A 78 -9.94 -8.25 -19.92
CA ILE A 78 -8.62 -8.71 -19.48
C ILE A 78 -8.56 -8.69 -17.95
N SER A 79 -7.88 -9.67 -17.37
CA SER A 79 -7.49 -9.62 -15.96
C SER A 79 -6.26 -8.72 -15.83
N PRO A 80 -6.21 -7.77 -14.88
CA PRO A 80 -5.11 -6.81 -14.81
C PRO A 80 -3.74 -7.43 -14.53
N THR A 81 -3.64 -8.75 -14.30
CA THR A 81 -2.50 -9.58 -13.81
C THR A 81 -1.15 -9.47 -14.52
N SER A 82 -0.94 -8.58 -15.49
CA SER A 82 0.39 -8.39 -16.09
C SER A 82 1.23 -7.44 -15.23
N SER A 83 2.46 -7.84 -14.90
CA SER A 83 3.38 -7.10 -14.01
C SER A 83 3.47 -5.61 -14.30
N SER A 84 3.63 -5.24 -15.56
CA SER A 84 3.73 -3.84 -15.98
C SER A 84 2.47 -3.00 -15.83
N ILE A 85 1.30 -3.64 -15.78
CA ILE A 85 0.04 -2.97 -15.45
C ILE A 85 0.05 -2.66 -13.95
N MET A 86 0.49 -3.60 -13.13
CA MET A 86 0.53 -3.47 -11.68
C MET A 86 1.50 -2.39 -11.21
N ASP A 87 2.68 -2.31 -11.81
CA ASP A 87 3.72 -1.36 -11.39
C ASP A 87 3.22 0.10 -11.45
N VAL A 88 2.34 0.42 -12.40
CA VAL A 88 1.72 1.76 -12.51
C VAL A 88 0.62 1.93 -11.46
N LEU A 89 -0.25 0.92 -11.35
CA LEU A 89 -1.44 0.95 -10.50
C LEU A 89 -1.08 1.03 -9.02
N GLU A 90 -0.01 0.32 -8.62
CA GLU A 90 0.56 0.36 -7.27
C GLU A 90 0.98 1.77 -6.87
N GLN A 91 1.58 2.53 -7.78
CA GLN A 91 2.13 3.84 -7.44
C GLN A 91 1.08 4.95 -7.38
N GLN A 92 -0.08 4.78 -8.03
CA GLN A 92 -0.99 5.89 -8.32
C GLN A 92 -2.40 5.73 -7.73
N ILE A 93 -2.84 4.53 -7.36
CA ILE A 93 -4.23 4.33 -6.89
C ILE A 93 -4.33 4.36 -5.37
N LYS A 94 -5.15 5.29 -4.87
CA LYS A 94 -5.51 5.41 -3.45
C LYS A 94 -6.45 4.30 -2.99
N THR A 95 -6.26 3.81 -1.76
CA THR A 95 -7.17 2.87 -1.09
C THR A 95 -8.63 3.35 -1.11
N SER A 96 -8.87 4.67 -1.04
CA SER A 96 -10.22 5.26 -1.12
C SER A 96 -10.97 4.96 -2.41
N HIS A 97 -10.28 4.83 -3.54
CA HIS A 97 -10.92 4.52 -4.82
C HIS A 97 -11.55 3.12 -4.80
N PHE A 98 -10.91 2.17 -4.13
CA PHE A 98 -11.45 0.81 -4.03
C PHE A 98 -12.74 0.73 -3.21
N VAL A 99 -13.01 1.75 -2.41
CA VAL A 99 -14.16 1.77 -1.50
C VAL A 99 -15.30 2.64 -2.01
N ALA A 100 -14.99 3.86 -2.46
CA ALA A 100 -15.98 4.87 -2.77
C ALA A 100 -16.41 4.90 -4.24
N TYR A 101 -15.72 4.14 -5.11
CA TYR A 101 -15.99 4.17 -6.54
C TYR A 101 -17.21 3.32 -6.91
N ASP A 102 -18.10 3.90 -7.73
CA ASP A 102 -19.23 3.22 -8.34
C ASP A 102 -18.76 2.42 -9.54
N TYR A 103 -18.43 1.15 -9.30
CA TYR A 103 -17.95 0.26 -10.34
C TYR A 103 -19.04 -0.04 -11.38
N PRO A 104 -18.67 -0.12 -12.68
CA PRO A 104 -19.63 -0.50 -13.73
C PRO A 104 -20.30 -1.87 -13.51
N SER A 105 -19.57 -2.80 -12.88
CA SER A 105 -20.12 -4.07 -12.41
C SER A 105 -19.30 -4.66 -11.27
N ASN A 106 -19.91 -5.56 -10.49
CA ASN A 106 -19.18 -6.31 -9.45
C ASN A 106 -18.08 -7.19 -10.05
N ALA A 107 -18.23 -7.68 -11.28
CA ALA A 107 -17.17 -8.41 -11.97
C ALA A 107 -15.91 -7.55 -12.18
N VAL A 108 -16.07 -6.27 -12.51
CA VAL A 108 -14.96 -5.31 -12.63
C VAL A 108 -14.34 -5.04 -11.26
N LYS A 109 -15.17 -4.80 -10.23
CA LYS A 109 -14.70 -4.64 -8.84
C LYS A 109 -13.85 -5.83 -8.41
N GLY A 110 -14.32 -7.05 -8.65
CA GLY A 110 -13.58 -8.28 -8.34
C GLY A 110 -12.20 -8.36 -9.02
N LYS A 111 -12.12 -7.98 -10.31
CA LYS A 111 -10.84 -7.94 -11.04
C LYS A 111 -9.90 -6.84 -10.54
N ILE A 112 -10.44 -5.67 -10.20
CA ILE A 112 -9.67 -4.56 -9.62
C ILE A 112 -9.14 -4.93 -8.24
N LEU A 113 -9.93 -5.62 -7.41
CA LEU A 113 -9.47 -6.09 -6.10
C LEU A 113 -8.36 -7.14 -6.21
N ASP A 114 -8.23 -7.85 -7.33
CA ASP A 114 -7.14 -8.79 -7.61
C ASP A 114 -5.91 -8.15 -8.25
N VAL A 115 -5.87 -6.82 -8.38
CA VAL A 115 -4.77 -6.10 -9.03
C VAL A 115 -3.42 -6.38 -8.36
N PHE A 116 -3.34 -6.59 -7.05
CA PHE A 116 -2.05 -6.88 -6.40
C PHE A 116 -1.73 -8.37 -6.30
N ARG A 117 -2.63 -9.24 -6.79
CA ARG A 117 -2.58 -10.69 -6.57
C ARG A 117 -1.41 -11.37 -7.25
N SER A 118 -0.96 -10.86 -8.40
CA SER A 118 0.17 -11.44 -9.14
C SER A 118 1.52 -11.30 -8.45
N GLN A 119 1.64 -10.34 -7.52
CA GLN A 119 2.85 -10.14 -6.73
C GLN A 119 2.78 -10.79 -5.34
N CYS A 120 1.66 -11.46 -5.01
CA CYS A 120 1.50 -12.12 -3.72
C CYS A 120 2.57 -13.18 -3.51
N GLN A 121 3.13 -13.17 -2.32
CA GLN A 121 4.03 -14.20 -1.83
C GLN A 121 3.31 -15.01 -0.75
N GLU A 122 3.64 -16.31 -0.69
CA GLU A 122 3.23 -17.11 0.46
C GLU A 122 4.02 -16.66 1.68
N VAL A 123 3.31 -16.35 2.77
CA VAL A 123 3.88 -15.82 4.00
C VAL A 123 3.32 -16.54 5.21
N LYS A 124 4.03 -16.49 6.33
CA LYS A 124 3.51 -16.86 7.66
C LYS A 124 3.43 -15.59 8.48
N ASP A 125 2.45 -14.76 8.15
CA ASP A 125 2.26 -13.45 8.76
C ASP A 125 1.06 -13.47 9.74
N ASN A 126 1.01 -12.48 10.62
CA ASN A 126 -0.06 -12.30 11.60
C ASN A 126 -0.48 -10.83 11.64
N LEU A 127 -1.63 -10.54 11.04
CA LEU A 127 -2.21 -9.20 11.10
C LEU A 127 -3.10 -9.10 12.35
N ALA A 128 -2.55 -8.58 13.46
CA ALA A 128 -3.32 -8.30 14.68
C ALA A 128 -4.15 -9.52 15.18
N GLY A 129 -3.52 -10.69 15.22
CA GLY A 129 -4.14 -11.96 15.59
C GLY A 129 -4.65 -12.79 14.41
N ILE A 130 -4.79 -12.20 13.23
CA ILE A 130 -5.29 -12.89 12.03
C ILE A 130 -4.14 -13.61 11.33
N ALA A 131 -4.24 -14.93 11.20
CA ALA A 131 -3.27 -15.71 10.43
C ALA A 131 -3.37 -15.40 8.92
N ILE A 132 -2.22 -15.07 8.32
CA ILE A 132 -2.13 -14.69 6.90
C ILE A 132 -1.20 -15.66 6.18
N SER A 133 -1.68 -16.20 5.06
CA SER A 133 -0.93 -17.12 4.20
C SER A 133 -0.45 -16.50 2.89
N LYS A 134 -1.06 -15.39 2.43
CA LYS A 134 -0.71 -14.70 1.19
C LYS A 134 -0.74 -13.19 1.38
N ALA A 135 0.37 -12.53 1.06
CA ALA A 135 0.48 -11.09 1.17
C ALA A 135 1.28 -10.50 0.01
N THR A 136 0.89 -9.30 -0.40
CA THR A 136 1.74 -8.39 -1.16
C THR A 136 2.05 -7.19 -0.28
N ARG A 137 3.31 -6.75 -0.28
CA ARG A 137 3.75 -5.54 0.41
C ARG A 137 4.15 -4.52 -0.64
N HIS A 138 3.62 -3.30 -0.53
CA HIS A 138 3.92 -2.23 -1.45
C HIS A 138 4.59 -1.06 -0.73
N ILE A 139 5.53 -0.42 -1.42
CA ILE A 139 6.16 0.82 -0.99
C ILE A 139 5.43 1.96 -1.71
N THR A 140 4.21 2.27 -1.28
CA THR A 140 3.35 3.24 -1.97
C THR A 140 3.26 4.54 -1.21
N GLN A 141 3.21 5.66 -1.94
CA GLN A 141 3.01 6.99 -1.37
C GLN A 141 1.52 7.24 -1.04
N SER A 142 0.60 6.55 -1.72
CA SER A 142 -0.83 6.85 -1.71
C SER A 142 -1.75 5.62 -1.66
N GLY A 143 -1.23 4.44 -2.01
CA GLY A 143 -1.95 3.15 -1.99
C GLY A 143 -1.75 2.33 -0.71
N PRO A 144 -2.26 1.09 -0.67
CA PRO A 144 -2.13 0.21 0.48
C PRO A 144 -0.70 -0.28 0.69
N ARG A 145 -0.21 -0.13 1.92
CA ARG A 145 1.12 -0.63 2.36
C ARG A 145 1.20 -2.15 2.28
N ARG A 146 0.14 -2.84 2.69
CA ARG A 146 0.01 -4.30 2.61
C ARG A 146 -1.35 -4.69 2.07
N VAL A 147 -1.36 -5.73 1.25
CA VAL A 147 -2.57 -6.34 0.73
C VAL A 147 -2.53 -7.82 1.01
N TYR A 148 -3.50 -8.27 1.79
CA TYR A 148 -3.67 -9.68 2.15
C TYR A 148 -4.77 -10.29 1.31
N TYR A 149 -4.59 -11.52 0.85
CA TYR A 149 -5.57 -12.20 0.01
C TYR A 149 -6.04 -13.52 0.61
N ASP A 150 -7.27 -13.91 0.27
CA ASP A 150 -7.89 -15.18 0.67
C ASP A 150 -7.88 -15.39 2.21
N VAL A 151 -8.09 -14.31 2.97
CA VAL A 151 -8.02 -14.31 4.44
C VAL A 151 -9.32 -14.82 5.03
N THR A 152 -9.26 -15.67 6.04
CA THR A 152 -10.44 -16.16 6.77
C THR A 152 -10.35 -15.74 8.23
N VAL A 153 -11.38 -15.05 8.73
CA VAL A 153 -11.48 -14.58 10.13
C VAL A 153 -12.92 -14.78 10.60
N ASP A 154 -13.12 -15.44 11.75
CA ASP A 154 -14.44 -15.62 12.38
C ASP A 154 -15.53 -16.09 11.39
N ASP A 155 -15.24 -17.17 10.66
CA ASP A 155 -16.08 -17.76 9.59
C ASP A 155 -16.38 -16.86 8.38
N LYS A 156 -15.84 -15.64 8.35
CA LYS A 156 -15.89 -14.76 7.17
C LYS A 156 -14.68 -14.97 6.29
N LYS A 157 -14.94 -15.23 5.02
CA LYS A 157 -13.93 -15.25 3.98
C LYS A 157 -13.82 -13.87 3.34
N TYR A 158 -12.63 -13.28 3.40
CA TYR A 158 -12.30 -12.04 2.73
C TYR A 158 -11.55 -12.33 1.44
N LYS A 159 -11.95 -11.65 0.36
CA LYS A 159 -11.22 -11.68 -0.90
C LYS A 159 -9.86 -11.03 -0.72
N CYS A 160 -9.86 -9.84 -0.12
CA CYS A 160 -8.65 -9.13 0.25
C CYS A 160 -8.85 -8.17 1.44
N ILE A 161 -7.76 -7.87 2.12
CA ILE A 161 -7.66 -6.87 3.18
C ILE A 161 -6.54 -5.91 2.83
N PHE A 162 -6.87 -4.63 2.71
CA PHE A 162 -5.94 -3.54 2.45
C PHE A 162 -5.59 -2.93 3.79
N TYR A 163 -4.31 -2.82 4.05
CA TYR A 163 -3.77 -2.22 5.26
C TYR A 163 -2.83 -1.09 4.84
N ASP A 164 -3.22 0.13 5.20
CA ASP A 164 -2.43 1.34 4.97
C ASP A 164 -1.45 1.50 6.15
N LEU A 165 -1.69 2.44 7.06
CA LEU A 165 -0.88 2.65 8.25
C LEU A 165 -1.72 2.63 9.54
N ASP A 166 -2.81 3.38 9.56
CA ASP A 166 -3.79 3.44 10.64
C ASP A 166 -5.13 2.82 10.23
N LYS A 167 -5.35 2.61 8.94
CA LYS A 167 -6.61 2.15 8.35
C LYS A 167 -6.49 0.75 7.80
N VAL A 168 -7.55 -0.01 8.04
CA VAL A 168 -7.76 -1.34 7.46
C VAL A 168 -9.08 -1.32 6.70
N VAL A 169 -9.05 -1.82 5.47
CA VAL A 169 -10.23 -1.97 4.62
C VAL A 169 -10.29 -3.42 4.16
N ALA A 170 -11.35 -4.14 4.54
CA ALA A 170 -11.55 -5.53 4.15
C ALA A 170 -12.73 -5.69 3.21
N PHE A 171 -12.55 -6.52 2.17
CA PHE A 171 -13.56 -6.83 1.18
C PHE A 171 -13.99 -8.29 1.34
N VAL A 172 -15.24 -8.52 1.73
CA VAL A 172 -15.80 -9.88 1.90
C VAL A 172 -15.88 -10.57 0.54
N ASP A 173 -15.55 -11.86 0.48
CA ASP A 173 -15.67 -12.68 -0.72
C ASP A 173 -17.15 -13.08 -0.95
N ASN A 174 -17.98 -12.09 -1.30
CA ASN A 174 -19.37 -12.26 -1.70
C ASN A 174 -19.63 -11.56 -3.04
N SER A 175 -20.84 -11.70 -3.60
CA SER A 175 -21.17 -11.15 -4.93
C SER A 175 -21.10 -9.62 -5.03
N LEU A 176 -21.13 -8.89 -3.91
CA LEU A 176 -21.12 -7.42 -3.84
C LEU A 176 -19.77 -6.85 -3.36
N TYR A 177 -18.87 -7.71 -2.90
CA TYR A 177 -17.66 -7.34 -2.17
C TYR A 177 -17.93 -6.31 -1.08
N THR A 178 -18.79 -6.67 -0.13
CA THR A 178 -19.14 -5.83 1.03
C THR A 178 -17.88 -5.34 1.72
N VAL A 179 -17.83 -4.03 2.01
CA VAL A 179 -16.65 -3.38 2.57
C VAL A 179 -16.80 -3.24 4.09
N HIS A 180 -15.79 -3.69 4.82
CA HIS A 180 -15.60 -3.37 6.23
C HIS A 180 -14.42 -2.43 6.37
N ARG A 181 -14.57 -1.38 7.19
CA ARG A 181 -13.51 -0.43 7.52
C ARG A 181 -13.18 -0.57 8.98
N GLY A 182 -11.92 -0.42 9.33
CA GLY A 182 -11.46 -0.40 10.71
C GLY A 182 -10.17 0.38 10.84
N THR A 183 -9.72 0.53 12.08
CA THR A 183 -8.46 1.17 12.43
C THR A 183 -7.53 0.19 13.13
N MET A 184 -6.25 0.25 12.80
CA MET A 184 -5.21 -0.57 13.44
C MET A 184 -4.79 0.07 14.76
N GLU A 185 -4.88 -0.70 15.83
CA GLU A 185 -4.29 -0.37 17.12
C GLU A 185 -2.92 -1.00 17.26
N PHE A 186 -2.01 -0.28 17.91
CA PHE A 186 -0.63 -0.68 18.07
C PHE A 186 -0.28 -0.84 19.53
N LYS A 187 0.60 -1.80 19.81
CA LYS A 187 1.22 -1.97 21.12
C LYS A 187 2.73 -1.78 21.02
N ASP A 188 3.30 -1.18 22.04
CA ASP A 188 4.74 -1.16 22.24
C ASP A 188 5.19 -2.50 22.86
N GLU A 189 6.43 -2.91 22.58
CA GLU A 189 7.02 -4.18 23.05
C GLU A 189 7.26 -4.20 24.58
N GLY A 190 6.18 -4.26 25.36
CA GLY A 190 6.22 -4.48 26.80
C GLY A 190 5.20 -3.71 27.63
N ILE A 191 4.45 -2.75 27.06
CA ILE A 191 3.37 -2.01 27.74
C ILE A 191 2.28 -1.73 26.70
N LEU A 192 1.03 -2.10 27.01
CA LEU A 192 -0.15 -1.74 26.21
C LEU A 192 -0.25 -0.20 26.21
N SER A 193 0.09 0.43 25.08
CA SER A 193 -0.30 1.80 24.84
C SER A 193 -1.62 1.76 24.10
N ASP A 194 -2.72 2.13 24.75
CA ASP A 194 -4.07 2.19 24.17
C ASP A 194 -4.23 3.33 23.13
N VAL A 195 -3.13 3.73 22.48
CA VAL A 195 -3.03 5.00 21.77
C VAL A 195 -2.51 4.74 20.36
N SER A 196 -3.28 5.20 19.36
CA SER A 196 -2.82 5.25 17.97
C SER A 196 -1.44 5.90 17.88
N TRP A 197 -0.54 5.35 17.06
CA TRP A 197 0.83 5.86 16.93
C TRP A 197 0.88 7.38 16.63
N SER A 198 -0.12 7.88 15.89
CA SER A 198 -0.20 9.28 15.49
C SER A 198 -0.55 10.23 16.64
N ALA A 199 -1.11 9.72 17.74
CA ALA A 199 -1.41 10.50 18.94
C ALA A 199 -0.22 10.62 19.90
N ILE A 200 0.91 9.95 19.61
CA ILE A 200 2.14 10.01 20.43
C ILE A 200 2.80 11.38 20.33
N PHE A 201 2.68 12.07 19.20
CA PHE A 201 3.28 13.38 18.97
C PHE A 201 2.34 14.30 18.19
N LYS A 202 2.53 15.61 18.32
CA LYS A 202 1.83 16.63 17.55
C LYS A 202 2.81 17.31 16.61
N ALA A 203 2.59 17.22 15.31
CA ALA A 203 3.41 17.89 14.29
C ALA A 203 2.82 19.24 13.88
N LYS A 204 3.67 20.23 13.56
CA LYS A 204 3.22 21.47 12.89
C LYS A 204 3.12 21.30 11.39
N GLN A 205 3.97 20.45 10.80
CA GLN A 205 4.00 20.17 9.38
C GLN A 205 4.18 18.67 9.15
N SER A 206 3.43 18.14 8.19
CA SER A 206 3.53 16.76 7.72
C SER A 206 3.88 16.77 6.24
N GLN A 207 4.90 16.02 5.85
CA GLN A 207 5.22 15.80 4.44
C GLN A 207 5.21 14.30 4.15
N ALA A 208 4.46 13.90 3.11
CA ALA A 208 4.62 12.60 2.49
C ALA A 208 5.86 12.67 1.57
N ASN A 209 7.03 12.53 2.18
CA ASN A 209 8.37 12.41 1.58
C ASN A 209 8.99 13.64 0.90
N ASN A 210 10.21 14.00 1.38
CA ASN A 210 11.27 14.67 0.62
C ASN A 210 12.67 14.55 1.28
N MET A 211 12.86 13.60 2.23
CA MET A 211 14.17 13.39 2.86
C MET A 211 14.64 11.95 2.71
N VAL A 212 15.90 11.80 2.29
CA VAL A 212 16.64 10.55 2.34
C VAL A 212 16.77 10.19 3.83
N LEU A 213 16.35 8.98 4.21
CA LEU A 213 16.59 8.44 5.54
C LEU A 213 18.08 8.63 5.88
N PRO A 214 18.46 9.21 7.03
CA PRO A 214 19.85 9.17 7.46
C PRO A 214 20.29 7.71 7.43
N SER A 215 21.43 7.44 6.76
CA SER A 215 21.94 6.09 6.51
C SER A 215 21.85 5.26 7.79
N VAL A 216 21.00 4.23 7.77
CA VAL A 216 20.77 3.35 8.92
C VAL A 216 21.97 2.42 9.05
N ASP A 217 23.07 2.93 9.58
CA ASP A 217 23.93 2.08 10.40
C ASP A 217 23.19 1.93 11.72
N MET A 218 22.41 0.84 11.81
CA MET A 218 21.85 0.37 13.08
C MET A 218 22.96 0.44 14.13
N PRO A 219 22.70 0.93 15.36
CA PRO A 219 23.68 0.74 16.42
C PRO A 219 23.95 -0.75 16.54
N LEU A 220 25.21 -1.15 16.28
CA LEU A 220 25.71 -2.48 16.63
C LEU A 220 25.22 -2.76 18.04
N SER A 221 24.56 -3.90 18.23
CA SER A 221 24.19 -4.42 19.54
C SER A 221 25.45 -4.54 20.39
N GLY A 222 25.82 -3.48 21.09
CA GLY A 222 27.17 -3.35 21.62
C GLY A 222 27.37 -2.08 22.43
N SER A 223 26.65 -1.96 23.55
CA SER A 223 27.18 -1.51 24.85
C SER A 223 26.03 -1.31 25.84
N PHE A 224 25.33 -2.40 26.16
CA PHE A 224 24.69 -2.51 27.47
C PHE A 224 25.51 -3.54 28.25
N SER A 225 26.03 -3.09 29.39
CA SER A 225 26.82 -3.86 30.35
C SER A 225 26.26 -5.27 30.52
N SER A 226 27.05 -6.27 30.10
CA SER A 226 26.72 -7.69 30.05
C SER A 226 26.77 -8.37 31.42
N LYS A 227 26.17 -7.76 32.45
CA LYS A 227 25.97 -8.43 33.74
C LYS A 227 24.48 -8.63 33.99
N MET A 228 24.08 -9.90 33.89
CA MET A 228 22.79 -10.49 34.23
C MET A 228 21.65 -10.34 33.22
N MET A 229 21.67 -11.13 32.15
CA MET A 229 20.45 -11.73 31.57
C MET A 229 20.81 -13.10 30.98
N PRO A 230 20.01 -14.17 31.19
CA PRO A 230 20.30 -15.49 30.65
C PRO A 230 20.18 -15.49 29.12
N ASN A 231 21.12 -16.17 28.49
CA ASN A 231 21.27 -16.29 27.04
C ASN A 231 20.16 -17.15 26.43
N THR A 232 19.07 -16.54 25.97
CA THR A 232 18.13 -17.18 25.04
C THR A 232 18.56 -16.88 23.60
N GLN A 233 19.33 -17.80 23.01
CA GLN A 233 19.53 -17.85 21.57
C GLN A 233 18.20 -18.18 20.89
N VAL A 234 17.44 -17.14 20.52
CA VAL A 234 16.29 -17.30 19.63
C VAL A 234 16.84 -17.32 18.21
N HIS A 235 16.91 -18.50 17.60
CA HIS A 235 17.10 -18.66 16.16
C HIS A 235 15.91 -18.02 15.43
N LEU A 236 16.01 -16.72 15.11
CA LEU A 236 15.04 -16.03 14.27
C LEU A 236 15.35 -16.34 12.81
N ILE A 237 14.68 -17.36 12.26
CA ILE A 237 14.46 -17.44 10.82
C ILE A 237 13.75 -16.12 10.43
N PRO A 238 14.28 -15.33 9.47
CA PRO A 238 13.63 -14.09 9.07
C PRO A 238 12.19 -14.38 8.64
N ARG A 239 11.21 -13.76 9.29
CA ARG A 239 9.79 -13.90 8.93
C ARG A 239 9.47 -13.23 7.57
N THR A 240 10.40 -12.45 7.04
CA THR A 240 10.24 -11.65 5.82
C THR A 240 11.12 -12.17 4.67
N PRO A 241 10.58 -12.35 3.46
CA PRO A 241 11.33 -12.69 2.24
C PRO A 241 12.49 -11.72 1.94
N SER A 242 13.53 -12.20 1.25
CA SER A 242 14.78 -11.47 0.98
C SER A 242 14.62 -10.16 0.17
N GLY A 243 13.49 -9.97 -0.50
CA GLY A 243 13.17 -8.75 -1.27
C GLY A 243 12.49 -7.62 -0.47
N TRP A 244 12.11 -7.85 0.78
CA TRP A 244 11.38 -6.85 1.59
C TRP A 244 12.35 -5.81 2.17
N ARG A 245 12.15 -4.53 1.81
CA ARG A 245 12.96 -3.40 2.28
C ARG A 245 12.14 -2.51 3.22
N PRO A 246 12.70 -2.05 4.35
CA PRO A 246 12.17 -0.93 5.12
C PRO A 246 11.80 0.24 4.21
N CYS A 247 10.61 0.80 4.39
CA CYS A 247 10.20 2.02 3.70
C CYS A 247 9.87 3.12 4.70
N LEU A 248 10.26 4.35 4.35
CA LEU A 248 9.83 5.56 5.04
C LEU A 248 8.37 5.82 4.65
N LEU A 249 7.50 5.84 5.66
CA LEU A 249 6.06 6.02 5.52
C LEU A 249 5.71 7.50 5.62
N HIS A 250 6.22 8.20 6.64
CA HIS A 250 5.99 9.62 6.83
C HIS A 250 7.17 10.35 7.47
N THR A 251 7.30 11.62 7.11
CA THR A 251 8.17 12.58 7.80
C THR A 251 7.33 13.71 8.37
N PHE A 252 7.51 13.97 9.65
CA PHE A 252 6.89 15.08 10.35
C PHE A 252 7.95 16.05 10.83
N GLN A 253 7.62 17.33 10.82
CA GLN A 253 8.53 18.40 11.23
C GLN A 253 7.97 19.20 12.39
N HIS A 254 8.88 19.70 13.23
CA HIS A 254 8.57 20.52 14.40
C HIS A 254 7.54 19.82 15.30
N CYS A 255 7.90 18.63 15.76
CA CYS A 255 7.04 17.75 16.52
C CYS A 255 7.16 18.00 18.02
N VAL A 256 6.05 17.85 18.75
CA VAL A 256 6.00 17.92 20.20
C VAL A 256 5.46 16.61 20.74
N LEU A 257 6.23 15.93 21.57
CA LEU A 257 5.82 14.66 22.17
C LEU A 257 4.66 14.86 23.15
N GLN A 258 3.63 14.03 23.05
CA GLN A 258 2.41 14.14 23.86
C GLN A 258 2.38 13.20 25.07
N ALA A 259 3.28 12.23 25.12
CA ALA A 259 3.36 11.22 26.18
C ALA A 259 4.79 11.05 26.70
N ASN A 260 4.94 10.53 27.92
CA ASN A 260 6.24 10.08 28.41
C ASN A 260 6.53 8.69 27.82
N ILE A 261 7.71 8.53 27.21
CA ILE A 261 8.16 7.24 26.68
C ILE A 261 9.32 6.76 27.53
N LYS A 262 9.11 5.66 28.26
CA LYS A 262 10.13 5.07 29.14
C LYS A 262 11.35 4.58 28.35
N LYS A 263 11.13 4.00 27.17
CA LYS A 263 12.19 3.50 26.27
C LYS A 263 12.84 4.69 25.55
N GLY A 264 14.08 5.02 25.92
CA GLY A 264 14.82 6.16 25.34
C GLY A 264 14.71 7.48 26.12
N CYS A 265 14.16 7.48 27.34
CA CYS A 265 14.10 8.65 28.22
C CYS A 265 13.42 9.88 27.59
N LEU A 266 12.44 9.67 26.71
CA LEU A 266 11.74 10.77 26.04
C LEU A 266 10.61 11.29 26.95
N VAL A 267 10.58 12.61 27.14
CA VAL A 267 9.68 13.25 28.10
C VAL A 267 8.59 14.01 27.36
N ARG A 268 7.36 13.97 27.87
CA ARG A 268 6.22 14.73 27.35
C ARG A 268 6.61 16.21 27.21
N ASN A 269 6.12 16.84 26.14
CA ASN A 269 6.41 18.21 25.72
C ASN A 269 7.84 18.45 25.18
N GLN A 270 8.68 17.41 25.09
CA GLN A 270 9.95 17.51 24.36
C GLN A 270 9.70 17.80 22.88
N THR A 271 10.53 18.67 22.32
CA THR A 271 10.44 19.09 20.92
C THR A 271 11.47 18.35 20.07
N PHE A 272 11.05 17.93 18.89
CA PHE A 272 11.88 17.27 17.89
C PHE A 272 11.78 18.01 16.56
N ASP A 273 12.90 18.20 15.88
CA ASP A 273 12.92 18.84 14.57
C ASP A 273 12.24 17.94 13.55
N TYR A 274 12.47 16.63 13.65
CA TYR A 274 11.91 15.61 12.77
C TYR A 274 11.41 14.39 13.53
N VAL A 275 10.32 13.81 13.04
CA VAL A 275 9.88 12.45 13.41
C VAL A 275 9.72 11.64 12.13
N PHE A 276 10.39 10.51 12.07
CA PHE A 276 10.32 9.57 10.96
C PHE A 276 9.49 8.36 11.35
N VAL A 277 8.53 7.99 10.51
CA VAL A 277 7.73 6.78 10.68
C VAL A 277 8.08 5.84 9.53
N TYR A 278 8.60 4.66 9.84
CA TYR A 278 9.08 3.70 8.84
C TYR A 278 8.88 2.25 9.28
N GLU A 279 8.92 1.32 8.33
CA GLU A 279 8.82 -0.10 8.65
C GLU A 279 10.17 -0.67 9.14
N ASN A 280 10.17 -1.35 10.29
CA ASN A 280 11.34 -2.10 10.77
C ASN A 280 11.40 -3.49 10.12
N ARG A 281 12.56 -3.85 9.56
CA ARG A 281 12.76 -5.13 8.83
C ARG A 281 12.68 -6.35 9.74
N HIS A 282 13.24 -6.26 10.94
CA HIS A 282 13.54 -7.44 11.77
C HIS A 282 12.35 -7.88 12.59
N ASP A 283 11.58 -6.92 13.10
CA ASP A 283 10.51 -7.18 14.06
C ASP A 283 9.09 -7.07 13.49
N ASP A 284 9.01 -6.83 12.17
CA ASP A 284 7.77 -6.53 11.45
C ASP A 284 6.90 -5.49 12.17
N ALA A 285 7.54 -4.41 12.60
CA ALA A 285 6.95 -3.35 13.40
C ALA A 285 7.03 -2.00 12.67
N ILE A 286 6.23 -1.03 13.08
CA ILE A 286 6.42 0.37 12.70
C ILE A 286 7.40 1.01 13.67
N CYS A 287 8.51 1.52 13.16
CA CYS A 287 9.43 2.34 13.90
C CYS A 287 9.01 3.81 13.84
N ILE A 288 8.97 4.47 14.99
CA ILE A 288 8.80 5.92 15.12
C ILE A 288 10.08 6.46 15.73
N GLU A 289 10.87 7.15 14.94
CA GLU A 289 12.16 7.67 15.34
C GLU A 289 12.10 9.19 15.51
N PHE A 290 12.58 9.66 16.66
CA PHE A 290 12.58 11.06 17.06
C PHE A 290 13.98 11.65 16.88
N CYS A 291 14.10 12.68 16.05
CA CYS A 291 15.37 13.29 15.69
C CYS A 291 15.38 14.79 15.96
N SER A 292 16.55 15.30 16.36
CA SER A 292 16.81 16.74 16.47
C SER A 292 18.13 17.09 15.80
N THR A 293 18.25 18.30 15.26
CA THR A 293 19.55 18.82 14.82
C THR A 293 20.52 18.91 16.00
N GLY A 294 21.77 18.55 15.76
CA GLY A 294 22.83 18.66 16.76
C GLY A 294 23.02 20.11 17.23
N GLU A 295 23.46 20.31 18.48
CA GLU A 295 23.69 21.64 19.04
C GLU A 295 24.77 22.44 18.28
N SER A 296 25.64 21.74 17.54
CA SER A 296 26.79 22.29 16.84
C SER A 296 26.86 21.93 15.35
N SER A 297 25.88 21.19 14.81
CA SER A 297 25.86 20.75 13.41
C SER A 297 24.44 20.77 12.84
N THR A 298 24.34 20.91 11.52
CA THR A 298 23.08 20.72 10.79
C THR A 298 22.71 19.24 10.63
N GLU A 299 23.45 18.33 11.26
CA GLU A 299 23.21 16.89 11.14
C GLU A 299 22.07 16.47 12.06
N LEU A 300 21.23 15.57 11.55
CA LEU A 300 20.13 15.00 12.29
C LEU A 300 20.64 13.90 13.21
N VAL A 301 20.43 14.06 14.51
CA VAL A 301 20.81 13.09 15.53
C VAL A 301 19.56 12.42 16.07
N SER A 302 19.56 11.08 16.05
CA SER A 302 18.51 10.27 16.68
C SER A 302 18.54 10.45 18.19
N ARG A 303 17.39 10.80 18.77
CA ARG A 303 17.21 11.04 20.21
C ARG A 303 16.48 9.88 20.90
N GLY A 304 15.80 9.04 20.14
CA GLY A 304 15.11 7.85 20.62
C GLY A 304 14.14 7.31 19.58
N TYR A 305 13.63 6.10 19.82
CA TYR A 305 12.68 5.47 18.92
C TYR A 305 11.67 4.59 19.67
N LEU A 306 10.54 4.34 19.02
CA LEU A 306 9.50 3.40 19.44
C LEU A 306 9.30 2.33 18.38
N LEU A 307 9.05 1.10 18.80
CA LEU A 307 8.68 -0.01 17.92
C LEU A 307 7.23 -0.41 18.22
N MET A 308 6.33 -0.05 17.32
CA MET A 308 4.91 -0.29 17.43
C MET A 308 4.53 -1.54 16.64
N LYS A 309 4.05 -2.57 17.32
CA LYS A 309 3.53 -3.80 16.71
C LYS A 309 2.02 -3.72 16.54
N GLU A 310 1.52 -4.19 15.41
CA GLU A 310 0.08 -4.37 15.19
C GLU A 310 -0.52 -5.23 16.33
N HIS A 311 -1.60 -4.75 16.95
CA HIS A 311 -2.22 -5.41 18.09
C HIS A 311 -3.62 -5.93 17.79
N VAL A 312 -4.56 -5.03 17.47
CA VAL A 312 -5.99 -5.30 17.28
C VAL A 312 -6.51 -4.41 16.15
N ILE A 313 -7.46 -4.91 15.37
CA ILE A 313 -8.21 -4.10 14.41
C ILE A 313 -9.54 -3.72 15.05
N GLN A 314 -9.76 -2.43 15.26
CA GLN A 314 -11.05 -1.90 15.66
C GLN A 314 -11.92 -1.68 14.42
N TRP A 315 -12.86 -2.59 14.18
CA TRP A 315 -13.80 -2.45 13.09
C TRP A 315 -14.82 -1.35 13.39
N ASN A 316 -15.08 -0.49 12.42
CA ASN A 316 -16.15 0.49 12.49
C ASN A 316 -17.47 -0.30 12.46
N THR A 317 -18.11 -0.46 13.62
CA THR A 317 -19.46 -1.01 13.69
C THR A 317 -20.40 -0.03 13.02
N THR A 318 -20.77 -0.29 11.76
CA THR A 318 -21.90 0.40 11.14
C THR A 318 -23.14 -0.01 11.90
N THR A 319 -23.61 0.83 12.81
CA THR A 319 -24.99 0.79 13.27
C THR A 319 -25.85 1.03 12.03
N PRO A 320 -26.75 0.11 11.65
CA PRO A 320 -27.69 0.40 10.60
C PRO A 320 -28.63 1.48 11.14
N THR A 321 -28.48 2.71 10.67
CA THR A 321 -29.59 3.68 10.71
C THR A 321 -30.69 3.10 9.83
N ALA A 322 -31.69 2.50 10.48
CA ALA A 322 -32.92 2.10 9.83
C ALA A 322 -33.58 3.35 9.20
N PRO A 323 -34.15 3.25 7.99
CA PRO A 323 -35.09 4.25 7.49
C PRO A 323 -36.38 4.27 8.33
#